data_AF-A0A2W4MZH0-F1
#
_entry.id   AF-A0A2W4MZH0-F1
#
_cell.length_a   1.000
_cell.length_b   1.000
_cell.length_c   1.000
_cell.angle_alpha   90.00
_cell.angle_beta   90.00
_cell.angle_gamma   90.00
#
_symmetry.space_group_name_H-M   'P 1'
#
loop_
_entity.id
_entity.type
_entity.pdbx_description
1 polymer ?
#
loop_
_entity_poly.entity_id
_entity_poly.type
_entity_poly.pdbx_seq_one_letter_code
_entity_poly.pdbx_strand_id
1 'polypeptide(L)'
;MYTFRQIRSAVLAGGRGPGFPYEGAFAPDRLEALRRAPHLQELLGEVRADARRAIEAPVHALPFRAFKLFSETGSRREYELLYFERRARLLALTLAAVIDEDDAPLPALEDLLWAMCDEVTWCLPAHLGRDPADFYAGRLPPEQVVDLFAAETAHALAEVLTLLGGRLHPWVTGRVRAEVERRIFRPLFHDPVHFSWEAAPMNWASVCAGAAGMAALLLVDDQERLAGMVERCCRAMECFMEGFGPDGGCAEGIGYWQYGFGYYVYFAEMLREYTRGALDLLDSELVRRVAAFPAGISLGGDAFVNYSDGSERMRLRPGLISRLAARLGAPVPELSGAPGLHADNAYRWPHVTRDLAWSDPAVFGRAVPSGTVVFEHLG
;
A
#
# COMPACT_ATOMS: atom_id res chain seq x y z
N MET A 1 17.34 -6.53 -14.45
CA MET A 1 16.19 -7.43 -14.61
C MET A 1 16.59 -8.84 -14.21
N TYR A 2 15.82 -9.47 -13.33
CA TYR A 2 16.00 -10.87 -12.96
C TYR A 2 15.25 -11.76 -13.95
N THR A 3 15.90 -12.79 -14.46
CA THR A 3 15.24 -13.82 -15.26
C THR A 3 14.25 -14.62 -14.41
N PHE A 4 13.23 -15.23 -15.04
CA PHE A 4 12.31 -16.13 -14.32
C PHE A 4 13.06 -17.24 -13.57
N ARG A 5 14.18 -17.76 -14.12
CA ARG A 5 15.03 -18.74 -13.44
C ARG A 5 15.59 -18.21 -12.12
N GLN A 6 16.06 -16.97 -12.10
CA GLN A 6 16.56 -16.33 -10.87
C GLN A 6 15.43 -16.11 -9.87
N ILE A 7 14.29 -15.58 -10.33
CA ILE A 7 13.11 -15.35 -9.48
C ILE A 7 12.63 -16.66 -8.84
N ARG A 8 12.40 -17.69 -9.65
CA ARG A 8 11.99 -19.01 -9.19
C ARG A 8 12.97 -19.59 -8.17
N SER A 9 14.27 -19.53 -8.46
CA SER A 9 15.28 -20.03 -7.53
C SER A 9 15.25 -19.28 -6.19
N ALA A 10 15.08 -17.96 -6.22
CA ALA A 10 15.04 -17.12 -5.03
C ALA A 10 13.77 -17.34 -4.20
N VAL A 11 12.61 -17.47 -4.85
CA VAL A 11 11.32 -17.73 -4.18
C VAL A 11 11.31 -19.11 -3.52
N LEU A 12 11.77 -20.15 -4.23
CA LEU A 12 11.85 -21.51 -3.67
C LEU A 12 12.83 -21.61 -2.49
N ALA A 13 13.94 -20.88 -2.57
CA ALA A 13 14.91 -20.81 -1.47
C ALA A 13 14.42 -19.91 -0.32
N GLY A 14 13.47 -19.02 -0.57
CA GLY A 14 12.95 -18.03 0.37
C GLY A 14 11.94 -18.59 1.37
N GLY A 15 11.12 -17.70 1.92
CA GLY A 15 10.02 -18.06 2.81
C GLY A 15 9.64 -16.95 3.79
N ARG A 16 8.51 -17.14 4.47
CA ARG A 16 8.03 -16.25 5.54
C ARG A 16 8.80 -16.54 6.83
N GLY A 17 9.99 -15.97 6.96
CA GLY A 17 10.83 -16.12 8.16
C GLY A 17 10.25 -15.40 9.39
N PRO A 18 10.84 -15.61 10.58
CA PRO A 18 10.47 -14.86 11.78
C PRO A 18 10.60 -13.35 11.53
N GLY A 19 9.51 -12.61 11.77
CA GLY A 19 9.46 -11.15 11.59
C GLY A 19 8.93 -10.66 10.24
N PHE A 20 8.77 -11.54 9.24
CA PHE A 20 8.14 -11.19 7.97
C PHE A 20 6.68 -10.74 8.18
N PRO A 21 6.20 -9.66 7.53
CA PRO A 21 6.83 -8.85 6.48
C PRO A 21 7.45 -7.52 6.96
N TYR A 22 7.76 -7.39 8.25
CA TYR A 22 8.18 -6.12 8.84
C TYR A 22 9.52 -6.20 9.57
N GLU A 23 10.37 -7.18 9.26
CA GLU A 23 11.66 -7.39 9.95
C GLU A 23 11.50 -7.46 11.49
N GLY A 24 10.35 -7.99 11.94
CA GLY A 24 10.00 -8.12 13.35
C GLY A 24 9.55 -6.83 14.04
N ALA A 25 9.21 -5.75 13.31
CA ALA A 25 8.80 -4.48 13.93
C ALA A 25 7.60 -4.58 14.88
N PHE A 26 6.69 -5.54 14.64
CA PHE A 26 5.52 -5.81 15.49
C PHE A 26 5.73 -7.00 16.44
N ALA A 27 6.97 -7.42 16.69
CA ALA A 27 7.26 -8.44 17.70
C ALA A 27 6.91 -7.92 19.12
N PRO A 28 6.44 -8.77 20.05
CA PRO A 28 5.99 -8.35 21.38
C PRO A 28 7.00 -7.49 22.15
N ASP A 29 8.29 -7.78 22.02
CA ASP A 29 9.38 -7.04 22.67
C ASP A 29 9.58 -5.61 22.11
N ARG A 30 9.03 -5.30 20.93
CA ARG A 30 9.12 -3.99 20.28
C ARG A 30 7.86 -3.14 20.42
N LEU A 31 6.72 -3.73 20.77
CA LEU A 31 5.44 -3.00 20.88
C LEU A 31 5.49 -1.90 21.94
N GLU A 32 6.18 -2.13 23.07
CA GLU A 32 6.36 -1.10 24.09
C GLU A 32 7.10 0.14 23.56
N ALA A 33 8.12 -0.07 22.72
CA ALA A 33 8.86 1.02 22.10
C ALA A 33 7.98 1.80 21.12
N LEU A 34 7.18 1.12 20.32
CA LEU A 34 6.20 1.76 19.43
C LEU A 34 5.18 2.59 20.22
N ARG A 35 4.61 2.02 21.29
CA ARG A 35 3.62 2.70 22.14
C ARG A 35 4.17 3.99 22.77
N ARG A 36 5.47 4.05 23.07
CA ARG A 36 6.13 5.21 23.69
C ARG A 36 6.79 6.17 22.71
N ALA A 37 6.89 5.82 21.42
CA ALA A 37 7.60 6.62 20.43
C ALA A 37 6.95 8.01 20.26
N PRO A 38 7.64 9.12 20.57
CA PRO A 38 7.02 10.46 20.55
C PRO A 38 6.49 10.85 19.17
N HIS A 39 7.22 10.49 18.11
CA HIS A 39 6.87 10.82 16.73
C HIS A 39 5.64 10.06 16.20
N LEU A 40 5.15 9.04 16.92
CA LEU A 40 3.96 8.25 16.56
C LEU A 40 2.73 8.60 17.41
N GLN A 41 2.83 9.49 18.41
CA GLN A 41 1.74 9.69 19.37
C GLN A 41 0.48 10.30 18.75
N GLU A 42 0.61 11.17 17.76
CA GLU A 42 -0.52 11.71 16.97
C GLU A 42 -1.29 10.55 16.30
N LEU A 43 -0.58 9.75 15.50
CA LEU A 43 -1.13 8.58 14.81
C LEU A 43 -1.78 7.56 15.77
N LEU A 44 -1.07 7.17 16.82
CA LEU A 44 -1.57 6.18 17.79
C LEU A 44 -2.77 6.70 18.59
N GLY A 45 -2.80 8.00 18.88
CA GLY A 45 -3.94 8.66 19.52
C GLY A 45 -5.20 8.55 18.67
N GLU A 46 -5.09 8.87 17.37
CA GLU A 46 -6.19 8.77 16.40
C GLU A 46 -6.62 7.32 16.17
N VAL A 47 -5.68 6.39 15.97
CA VAL A 47 -5.95 4.94 15.85
C VAL A 47 -6.81 4.43 17.01
N ARG A 48 -6.43 4.76 18.25
CA ARG A 48 -7.18 4.34 19.45
C ARG A 48 -8.55 5.03 19.55
N ALA A 49 -8.64 6.31 19.20
CA ALA A 49 -9.90 7.03 19.20
C ALA A 49 -10.89 6.46 18.18
N ASP A 50 -10.41 6.13 16.99
CA ASP A 50 -11.20 5.57 15.90
C ASP A 50 -11.59 4.12 16.17
N ALA A 51 -10.69 3.32 16.75
CA ALA A 51 -11.00 1.95 17.16
C ALA A 51 -12.16 1.94 18.18
N ARG A 52 -12.12 2.81 19.19
CA ARG A 52 -13.23 2.93 20.17
C ARG A 52 -14.56 3.28 19.49
N ARG A 53 -14.56 4.25 18.57
CA ARG A 53 -15.77 4.61 17.81
C ARG A 53 -16.26 3.45 16.93
N ALA A 54 -15.34 2.73 16.29
CA ALA A 54 -15.66 1.62 15.40
C ALA A 54 -16.18 0.38 16.14
N ILE A 55 -15.81 0.18 17.41
CA ILE A 55 -16.37 -0.87 18.28
C ILE A 55 -17.84 -0.57 18.62
N GLU A 56 -18.19 0.69 18.87
CA GLU A 56 -19.53 1.08 19.29
C GLU A 56 -20.51 1.27 18.12
N ALA A 57 -20.00 1.65 16.95
CA ALA A 57 -20.81 1.94 15.77
C ALA A 57 -20.90 0.75 14.82
N PRO A 58 -22.09 0.41 14.29
CA PRO A 58 -22.21 -0.64 13.28
C PRO A 58 -21.43 -0.29 12.00
N VAL A 59 -21.01 -1.31 11.26
CA VAL A 59 -20.36 -1.13 9.95
C VAL A 59 -21.36 -0.50 8.98
N HIS A 60 -20.99 0.65 8.38
CA HIS A 60 -21.85 1.30 7.40
C HIS A 60 -22.03 0.43 6.15
N ALA A 61 -23.28 0.32 5.68
CA ALA A 61 -23.57 -0.26 4.38
C ALA A 61 -22.98 0.61 3.26
N LEU A 62 -22.59 -0.01 2.15
CA LEU A 62 -22.28 0.68 0.89
C LEU A 62 -23.51 0.59 -0.02
N PRO A 63 -24.46 1.54 0.04
CA PRO A 63 -25.73 1.38 -0.64
C PRO A 63 -25.56 1.59 -2.14
N PHE A 64 -26.29 0.80 -2.94
CA PHE A 64 -26.29 0.92 -4.41
C PHE A 64 -26.63 2.34 -4.89
N ARG A 65 -27.48 3.07 -4.15
CA ARG A 65 -27.80 4.47 -4.48
C ARG A 65 -26.58 5.38 -4.49
N ALA A 66 -25.58 5.15 -3.63
CA ALA A 66 -24.33 5.91 -3.65
C ALA A 66 -23.42 5.42 -4.78
N PHE A 67 -23.37 4.11 -5.01
CA PHE A 67 -22.57 3.49 -6.08
C PHE A 67 -22.95 4.01 -7.47
N LYS A 68 -24.25 4.03 -7.81
CA LYS A 68 -24.74 4.40 -9.15
C LYS A 68 -24.65 5.90 -9.46
N LEU A 69 -24.45 6.77 -8.45
CA LEU A 69 -24.35 8.22 -8.66
C LEU A 69 -23.23 8.60 -9.62
N PHE A 70 -22.15 7.81 -9.68
CA PHE A 70 -21.08 8.06 -10.63
C PHE A 70 -21.57 7.92 -12.08
N SER A 71 -22.32 6.86 -12.40
CA SER A 71 -22.92 6.71 -13.73
C SER A 71 -23.94 7.81 -14.05
N GLU A 72 -24.76 8.21 -13.08
CA GLU A 72 -25.85 9.17 -13.27
C GLU A 72 -25.36 10.63 -13.35
N THR A 73 -24.37 11.00 -12.55
CA THR A 73 -23.97 12.41 -12.34
C THR A 73 -22.46 12.65 -12.50
N GLY A 74 -21.65 11.60 -12.52
CA GLY A 74 -20.19 11.68 -12.45
C GLY A 74 -19.64 11.84 -11.03
N SER A 75 -20.49 12.03 -10.01
CA SER A 75 -20.02 12.13 -8.63
C SER A 75 -19.67 10.74 -8.07
N ARG A 76 -18.44 10.60 -7.58
CA ARG A 76 -17.95 9.42 -6.82
C ARG A 76 -17.82 9.69 -5.31
N ARG A 77 -17.93 10.95 -4.89
CA ARG A 77 -17.62 11.42 -3.53
C ARG A 77 -18.46 10.72 -2.45
N GLU A 78 -19.76 10.56 -2.69
CA GLU A 78 -20.69 9.96 -1.73
C GLU A 78 -20.35 8.50 -1.45
N TYR A 79 -19.92 7.76 -2.47
CA TYR A 79 -19.48 6.38 -2.32
C TYR A 79 -18.12 6.31 -1.66
N GLU A 80 -17.17 7.16 -2.08
CA GLU A 80 -15.82 7.23 -1.53
C GLU A 80 -15.81 7.48 -0.02
N LEU A 81 -16.63 8.40 0.47
CA LEU A 81 -16.72 8.70 1.91
C LEU A 81 -17.04 7.44 2.72
N LEU A 82 -18.00 6.63 2.26
CA LEU A 82 -18.39 5.39 2.94
C LEU A 82 -17.36 4.27 2.73
N TYR A 83 -16.80 4.18 1.52
CA TYR A 83 -15.82 3.17 1.15
C TYR A 83 -14.51 3.33 1.94
N PHE A 84 -13.99 4.55 2.03
CA PHE A 84 -12.76 4.86 2.74
C PHE A 84 -12.92 4.88 4.26
N GLU A 85 -14.12 5.17 4.77
CA GLU A 85 -14.42 5.01 6.19
C GLU A 85 -14.21 3.55 6.66
N ARG A 86 -14.60 2.57 5.84
CA ARG A 86 -14.30 1.15 6.13
C ARG A 86 -12.81 0.87 6.21
N ARG A 87 -11.99 1.49 5.35
CA ARG A 87 -10.52 1.32 5.35
C ARG A 87 -9.89 2.02 6.56
N ALA A 88 -10.43 3.17 6.97
CA ALA A 88 -10.06 3.83 8.23
C ALA A 88 -10.33 2.92 9.44
N ARG A 89 -11.53 2.32 9.52
CA ARG A 89 -11.86 1.35 10.57
C ARG A 89 -10.95 0.14 10.55
N LEU A 90 -10.63 -0.39 9.36
CA LEU A 90 -9.75 -1.55 9.23
C LEU A 90 -8.38 -1.27 9.85
N LEU A 91 -7.78 -0.11 9.53
CA LEU A 91 -6.54 0.36 10.14
C LEU A 91 -6.70 0.52 11.65
N ALA A 92 -7.70 1.27 12.10
CA ALA A 92 -7.88 1.61 13.50
C ALA A 92 -8.06 0.36 14.38
N LEU A 93 -9.02 -0.52 14.03
CA LEU A 93 -9.33 -1.73 14.78
C LEU A 93 -8.13 -2.69 14.81
N THR A 94 -7.48 -2.92 13.67
CA THR A 94 -6.35 -3.86 13.59
C THR A 94 -5.15 -3.32 14.35
N LEU A 95 -4.77 -2.07 14.13
CA LEU A 95 -3.59 -1.50 14.77
C LEU A 95 -3.77 -1.33 16.28
N ALA A 96 -4.97 -0.95 16.75
CA ALA A 96 -5.26 -0.96 18.18
C ALA A 96 -5.09 -2.37 18.77
N ALA A 97 -5.66 -3.39 18.12
CA ALA A 97 -5.57 -4.77 18.60
C ALA A 97 -4.14 -5.33 18.60
N VAL A 98 -3.31 -4.94 17.63
CA VAL A 98 -1.93 -5.40 17.50
C VAL A 98 -1.01 -4.64 18.47
N ILE A 99 -1.08 -3.31 18.49
CA ILE A 99 -0.11 -2.46 19.20
C ILE A 99 -0.38 -2.43 20.71
N ASP A 100 -1.65 -2.41 21.10
CA ASP A 100 -2.05 -2.37 22.51
C ASP A 100 -2.23 -3.78 23.11
N GLU A 101 -2.01 -4.83 22.31
CA GLU A 101 -2.15 -6.24 22.73
C GLU A 101 -3.53 -6.53 23.34
N ASP A 102 -4.56 -5.90 22.79
CA ASP A 102 -5.95 -5.96 23.26
C ASP A 102 -6.85 -6.66 22.24
N ASP A 103 -7.68 -7.59 22.68
CA ASP A 103 -8.64 -8.32 21.85
C ASP A 103 -10.01 -7.61 21.76
N ALA A 104 -10.25 -6.55 22.53
CA ALA A 104 -11.51 -5.81 22.50
C ALA A 104 -11.97 -5.36 21.09
N PRO A 105 -11.07 -4.96 20.16
CA PRO A 105 -11.47 -4.61 18.80
C PRO A 105 -11.86 -5.78 17.89
N LEU A 106 -11.52 -7.03 18.26
CA LEU A 106 -11.62 -8.17 17.33
C LEU A 106 -13.04 -8.49 16.85
N PRO A 107 -14.09 -8.50 17.69
CA PRO A 107 -15.45 -8.76 17.20
C PRO A 107 -15.89 -7.75 16.13
N ALA A 108 -15.64 -6.46 16.35
CA ALA A 108 -15.95 -5.41 15.38
C ALA A 108 -15.10 -5.52 14.10
N LEU A 109 -13.85 -5.97 14.23
CA LEU A 109 -12.98 -6.23 13.10
C LEU A 109 -13.47 -7.43 12.28
N GLU A 110 -13.93 -8.50 12.91
CA GLU A 110 -14.50 -9.67 12.24
C GLU A 110 -15.74 -9.30 11.43
N ASP A 111 -16.66 -8.52 12.02
CA ASP A 111 -17.83 -7.98 11.32
C ASP A 111 -17.44 -7.10 10.13
N LEU A 112 -16.42 -6.25 10.31
CA LEU A 112 -15.90 -5.41 9.24
C LEU A 112 -15.29 -6.24 8.10
N LEU A 113 -14.44 -7.22 8.41
CA LEU A 113 -13.84 -8.12 7.42
C LEU A 113 -14.93 -8.88 6.65
N TRP A 114 -15.97 -9.32 7.34
CA TRP A 114 -17.13 -9.96 6.72
C TRP A 114 -17.84 -9.01 5.75
N ALA A 115 -18.13 -7.79 6.19
CA ALA A 115 -18.79 -6.77 5.38
C ALA A 115 -17.94 -6.27 4.19
N MET A 116 -16.60 -6.31 4.30
CA MET A 116 -15.67 -6.03 3.20
C MET A 116 -15.67 -7.17 2.17
N CYS A 117 -15.81 -8.42 2.61
CA CYS A 117 -16.00 -9.56 1.71
C CYS A 117 -17.35 -9.53 0.97
N ASP A 118 -18.37 -8.90 1.58
CA ASP A 118 -19.70 -8.68 0.98
C ASP A 118 -19.75 -7.53 -0.03
N GLU A 119 -18.69 -6.72 -0.15
CA GLU A 119 -18.66 -5.64 -1.13
C GLU A 119 -18.86 -6.18 -2.55
N VAL A 120 -19.73 -5.52 -3.34
CA VAL A 120 -20.00 -5.93 -4.73
C VAL A 120 -18.70 -5.97 -5.52
N THR A 121 -17.82 -5.00 -5.30
CA THR A 121 -16.47 -4.93 -5.88
C THR A 121 -15.58 -4.16 -4.91
N TRP A 122 -14.27 -4.38 -4.99
CA TRP A 122 -13.29 -3.60 -4.24
C TRP A 122 -12.78 -2.39 -5.03
N CYS A 123 -13.18 -2.24 -6.29
CA CYS A 123 -12.92 -1.04 -7.09
C CYS A 123 -13.84 0.11 -6.67
N LEU A 124 -13.43 1.33 -6.96
CA LEU A 124 -14.37 2.46 -6.94
C LEU A 124 -15.22 2.46 -8.22
N PRO A 125 -16.48 2.96 -8.18
CA PRO A 125 -17.35 2.99 -9.36
C PRO A 125 -16.70 3.65 -10.58
N ALA A 126 -15.88 4.67 -10.33
CA ALA A 126 -15.17 5.40 -11.38
C ALA A 126 -14.14 4.59 -12.16
N HIS A 127 -13.73 3.44 -11.65
CA HIS A 127 -12.75 2.56 -12.30
C HIS A 127 -13.41 1.38 -13.03
N LEU A 128 -14.75 1.31 -13.02
CA LEU A 128 -15.53 0.23 -13.63
C LEU A 128 -16.24 0.66 -14.93
N GLY A 129 -15.98 1.88 -15.39
CA GLY A 129 -16.71 2.49 -16.51
C GLY A 129 -17.85 3.38 -16.02
N ARG A 130 -18.27 4.31 -16.88
CA ARG A 130 -19.33 5.26 -16.56
C ARG A 130 -20.69 4.76 -17.03
N ASP A 131 -20.74 4.09 -18.18
CA ASP A 131 -21.98 3.54 -18.71
C ASP A 131 -22.24 2.18 -18.07
N PRO A 132 -23.45 1.89 -17.54
CA PRO A 132 -23.87 0.55 -17.15
C PRO A 132 -23.56 -0.52 -18.20
N ALA A 133 -23.56 -0.19 -19.49
CA ALA A 133 -23.15 -1.10 -20.56
C ALA A 133 -21.67 -1.50 -20.48
N ASP A 134 -20.78 -0.61 -20.02
CA ASP A 134 -19.36 -0.91 -19.83
C ASP A 134 -19.16 -2.04 -18.81
N PHE A 135 -20.02 -2.13 -17.80
CA PHE A 135 -19.99 -3.20 -16.79
C PHE A 135 -20.23 -4.58 -17.40
N TYR A 136 -21.09 -4.68 -18.42
CA TYR A 136 -21.40 -5.95 -19.10
C TYR A 136 -20.54 -6.20 -20.33
N ALA A 137 -19.96 -5.15 -20.91
CA ALA A 137 -19.00 -5.23 -22.01
C ALA A 137 -17.59 -5.58 -21.52
N GLY A 138 -17.31 -5.36 -20.23
CA GLY A 138 -16.07 -5.75 -19.58
C GLY A 138 -15.80 -7.24 -19.69
N ARG A 139 -14.54 -7.60 -19.97
CA ARG A 139 -14.08 -9.00 -20.08
C ARG A 139 -14.27 -9.78 -18.78
N LEU A 140 -14.14 -9.09 -17.64
CA LEU A 140 -14.28 -9.64 -16.31
C LEU A 140 -15.49 -9.00 -15.63
N PRO A 141 -16.20 -9.75 -14.77
CA PRO A 141 -17.27 -9.18 -14.00
C PRO A 141 -16.69 -8.13 -12.99
N PRO A 142 -17.49 -7.13 -12.57
CA PRO A 142 -16.99 -5.99 -11.80
C PRO A 142 -16.24 -6.35 -10.52
N GLU A 143 -16.59 -7.46 -9.88
CA GLU A 143 -15.95 -7.95 -8.66
C GLU A 143 -14.58 -8.62 -8.89
N GLN A 144 -14.21 -8.86 -10.15
CA GLN A 144 -12.92 -9.44 -10.56
C GLN A 144 -12.05 -8.44 -11.33
N VAL A 145 -12.49 -7.18 -11.46
CA VAL A 145 -11.62 -6.12 -11.95
C VAL A 145 -10.54 -5.86 -10.89
N VAL A 146 -9.28 -5.87 -11.32
CA VAL A 146 -8.13 -5.57 -10.46
C VAL A 146 -7.65 -4.16 -10.80
N ASP A 147 -8.08 -3.19 -10.01
CA ASP A 147 -7.60 -1.81 -10.04
C ASP A 147 -6.73 -1.50 -8.80
N LEU A 148 -6.37 -0.22 -8.65
CA LEU A 148 -5.65 0.30 -7.49
C LEU A 148 -6.29 -0.19 -6.17
N PHE A 149 -7.56 0.13 -5.94
CA PHE A 149 -8.22 -0.09 -4.66
C PHE A 149 -8.54 -1.56 -4.37
N ALA A 150 -8.79 -2.35 -5.41
CA ALA A 150 -8.98 -3.79 -5.30
C ALA A 150 -7.68 -4.50 -4.88
N ALA A 151 -6.56 -4.15 -5.53
CA ALA A 151 -5.26 -4.69 -5.18
C ALA A 151 -4.84 -4.25 -3.75
N GLU A 152 -5.02 -2.96 -3.43
CA GLU A 152 -4.74 -2.41 -2.09
C GLU A 152 -5.59 -3.05 -1.00
N THR A 153 -6.87 -3.30 -1.26
CA THR A 153 -7.77 -4.00 -0.32
C THR A 153 -7.25 -5.41 -0.04
N ALA A 154 -6.84 -6.15 -1.08
CA ALA A 154 -6.30 -7.49 -0.89
C ALA A 154 -4.98 -7.52 -0.11
N HIS A 155 -4.11 -6.54 -0.34
CA HIS A 155 -2.90 -6.36 0.44
C HIS A 155 -3.22 -6.09 1.92
N ALA A 156 -4.09 -5.12 2.19
CA ALA A 156 -4.48 -4.77 3.56
C ALA A 156 -5.07 -5.99 4.30
N LEU A 157 -6.00 -6.71 3.66
CA LEU A 157 -6.59 -7.92 4.22
C LEU A 157 -5.55 -9.01 4.49
N ALA A 158 -4.59 -9.22 3.58
CA ALA A 158 -3.52 -10.20 3.77
C ALA A 158 -2.62 -9.86 4.97
N GLU A 159 -2.30 -8.59 5.18
CA GLU A 159 -1.51 -8.15 6.33
C GLU A 159 -2.29 -8.19 7.64
N VAL A 160 -3.59 -7.88 7.63
CA VAL A 160 -4.47 -8.07 8.81
C VAL A 160 -4.42 -9.52 9.28
N LEU A 161 -4.61 -10.48 8.36
CA LEU A 161 -4.51 -11.91 8.68
C LEU A 161 -3.14 -12.30 9.23
N THR A 162 -2.08 -11.68 8.71
CA THR A 162 -0.70 -11.97 9.13
C THR A 162 -0.39 -11.40 10.51
N LEU A 163 -0.77 -10.14 10.77
CA LEU A 163 -0.53 -9.45 12.04
C LEU A 163 -1.33 -10.06 13.19
N LEU A 164 -2.57 -10.47 12.95
CA LEU A 164 -3.43 -11.05 13.98
C LEU A 164 -3.28 -12.57 14.10
N GLY A 165 -2.67 -13.22 13.11
CA GLY A 165 -2.43 -14.66 13.11
C GLY A 165 -3.70 -15.46 13.44
N GLY A 166 -3.64 -16.25 14.52
CA GLY A 166 -4.75 -17.10 14.98
C GLY A 166 -5.80 -16.41 15.86
N ARG A 167 -5.74 -15.09 16.05
CA ARG A 167 -6.68 -14.35 16.92
C ARG A 167 -8.08 -14.16 16.31
N LEU A 168 -8.19 -14.22 14.99
CA LEU A 168 -9.46 -14.10 14.27
C LEU A 168 -10.14 -15.46 14.08
N HIS A 169 -11.47 -15.47 14.03
CA HIS A 169 -12.26 -16.65 13.81
C HIS A 169 -11.92 -17.32 12.46
N PRO A 170 -11.71 -18.66 12.41
CA PRO A 170 -11.27 -19.36 11.19
C PRO A 170 -12.19 -19.18 9.97
N TRP A 171 -13.49 -18.96 10.18
CA TRP A 171 -14.42 -18.74 9.07
C TRP A 171 -14.20 -17.38 8.40
N VAL A 172 -13.86 -16.35 9.19
CA VAL A 172 -13.55 -15.01 8.67
C VAL A 172 -12.25 -15.07 7.89
N THR A 173 -11.21 -15.67 8.46
CA THR A 173 -9.91 -15.79 7.79
C THR A 173 -9.97 -16.64 6.51
N GLY A 174 -10.72 -17.75 6.53
CA GLY A 174 -10.98 -18.58 5.37
C GLY A 174 -11.74 -17.84 4.26
N ARG A 175 -12.75 -17.05 4.64
CA ARG A 175 -13.53 -16.23 3.69
C ARG A 175 -12.67 -15.16 3.04
N VAL A 176 -11.88 -14.42 3.83
CA VAL A 176 -10.96 -13.39 3.32
C VAL A 176 -9.99 -14.00 2.28
N ARG A 177 -9.38 -15.15 2.59
CA ARG A 177 -8.48 -15.85 1.65
C ARG A 177 -9.20 -16.25 0.36
N ALA A 178 -10.43 -16.76 0.46
CA ALA A 178 -11.22 -17.15 -0.69
C ALA A 178 -11.59 -15.95 -1.58
N GLU A 179 -11.94 -14.80 -1.00
CA GLU A 179 -12.25 -13.60 -1.77
C GLU A 179 -10.99 -13.00 -2.43
N VAL A 180 -9.85 -12.96 -1.74
CA VAL A 180 -8.59 -12.51 -2.36
C VAL A 180 -8.20 -13.41 -3.54
N GLU A 181 -8.31 -14.73 -3.38
CA GLU A 181 -8.08 -15.68 -4.47
C GLU A 181 -9.03 -15.44 -5.66
N ARG A 182 -10.33 -15.28 -5.39
CA ARG A 182 -11.38 -15.15 -6.42
C ARG A 182 -11.32 -13.82 -7.15
N ARG A 183 -11.10 -12.72 -6.43
CA ARG A 183 -11.21 -11.34 -6.93
C ARG A 183 -9.90 -10.80 -7.48
N ILE A 184 -8.76 -11.27 -6.98
CA ILE A 184 -7.45 -10.74 -7.35
C ILE A 184 -6.58 -11.81 -7.99
N PHE A 185 -6.24 -12.88 -7.26
CA PHE A 185 -5.21 -13.79 -7.77
C PHE A 185 -5.63 -14.52 -9.03
N ARG A 186 -6.89 -14.91 -9.13
CA ARG A 186 -7.43 -15.58 -10.33
C ARG A 186 -7.43 -14.68 -11.57
N PRO A 187 -8.10 -13.51 -11.57
CA PRO A 187 -8.11 -12.66 -12.75
C PRO A 187 -6.73 -12.07 -13.09
N LEU A 188 -5.87 -11.82 -12.09
CA LEU A 188 -4.54 -11.25 -12.35
C LEU A 188 -3.50 -12.28 -12.75
N PHE A 189 -3.41 -13.45 -12.12
CA PHE A 189 -2.27 -14.35 -12.32
C PHE A 189 -2.58 -15.60 -13.12
N HIS A 190 -3.84 -16.05 -13.15
CA HIS A 190 -4.25 -17.26 -13.87
C HIS A 190 -4.85 -16.97 -15.24
N ASP A 191 -5.27 -15.74 -15.47
CA ASP A 191 -5.77 -15.31 -16.76
C ASP A 191 -4.60 -14.98 -17.71
N PRO A 192 -4.57 -15.54 -18.93
CA PRO A 192 -3.53 -15.22 -19.91
C PRO A 192 -3.64 -13.81 -20.49
N VAL A 193 -4.80 -13.15 -20.32
CA VAL A 193 -5.00 -11.77 -20.79
C VAL A 193 -4.56 -10.81 -19.70
N HIS A 194 -3.61 -9.95 -20.04
CA HIS A 194 -3.07 -8.94 -19.15
C HIS A 194 -4.02 -7.75 -18.96
N PHE A 195 -3.99 -7.16 -17.77
CA PHE A 195 -4.57 -5.84 -17.53
C PHE A 195 -3.69 -4.78 -18.20
N SER A 196 -4.31 -3.71 -18.72
CA SER A 196 -3.58 -2.64 -19.41
C SER A 196 -2.55 -1.95 -18.54
N TRP A 197 -2.82 -1.82 -17.24
CA TRP A 197 -1.88 -1.21 -16.29
C TRP A 197 -0.60 -2.01 -16.10
N GLU A 198 -0.55 -3.30 -16.45
CA GLU A 198 0.68 -4.11 -16.33
C GLU A 198 1.81 -3.59 -17.23
N ALA A 199 1.48 -2.83 -18.28
CA ALA A 199 2.43 -2.22 -19.21
C ALA A 199 2.43 -0.68 -19.15
N ALA A 200 1.80 -0.08 -18.14
CA ALA A 200 1.66 1.37 -18.05
C ALA A 200 2.89 1.98 -17.34
N PRO A 201 3.55 3.00 -17.92
CA PRO A 201 4.69 3.68 -17.29
C PRO A 201 4.25 4.73 -16.28
N MET A 202 3.38 4.33 -15.34
CA MET A 202 2.78 5.22 -14.33
C MET A 202 2.41 4.43 -13.06
N ASN A 203 2.01 5.15 -12.02
CA ASN A 203 1.72 4.60 -10.69
C ASN A 203 0.78 3.38 -10.67
N TRP A 204 -0.15 3.25 -11.63
CA TRP A 204 -1.04 2.07 -11.69
C TRP A 204 -0.28 0.75 -11.78
N ALA A 205 0.84 0.71 -12.50
CA ALA A 205 1.63 -0.51 -12.61
C ALA A 205 2.23 -0.93 -11.26
N SER A 206 2.87 -0.01 -10.55
CA SER A 206 3.49 -0.30 -9.25
C SER A 206 2.48 -0.50 -8.12
N VAL A 207 1.40 0.27 -8.08
CA VAL A 207 0.38 0.12 -7.03
C VAL A 207 -0.36 -1.20 -7.16
N CYS A 208 -0.91 -1.50 -8.35
CA CYS A 208 -1.65 -2.74 -8.57
C CYS A 208 -0.76 -3.98 -8.40
N ALA A 209 0.39 -4.02 -9.08
CA ALA A 209 1.31 -5.15 -8.98
C ALA A 209 1.94 -5.28 -7.60
N GLY A 210 2.25 -4.16 -6.94
CA GLY A 210 2.90 -4.15 -5.63
C GLY A 210 1.96 -4.65 -4.56
N ALA A 211 0.73 -4.14 -4.51
CA ALA A 211 -0.27 -4.59 -3.56
C ALA A 211 -0.64 -6.07 -3.78
N ALA A 212 -0.91 -6.48 -5.04
CA ALA A 212 -1.23 -7.88 -5.34
C ALA A 212 -0.04 -8.82 -5.07
N GLY A 213 1.19 -8.38 -5.36
CA GLY A 213 2.42 -9.13 -5.08
C GLY A 213 2.68 -9.30 -3.60
N MET A 214 2.50 -8.24 -2.79
CA MET A 214 2.59 -8.32 -1.33
C MET A 214 1.54 -9.26 -0.75
N ALA A 215 0.29 -9.21 -1.23
CA ALA A 215 -0.75 -10.16 -0.85
C ALA A 215 -0.36 -11.61 -1.22
N ALA A 216 0.22 -11.83 -2.40
CA ALA A 216 0.67 -13.15 -2.84
C ALA A 216 1.80 -13.71 -1.95
N LEU A 217 2.80 -12.89 -1.61
CA LEU A 217 3.88 -13.26 -0.69
C LEU A 217 3.35 -13.72 0.67
N LEU A 218 2.25 -13.12 1.14
CA LEU A 218 1.63 -13.42 2.44
C LEU A 218 0.68 -14.63 2.43
N LEU A 219 -0.01 -14.88 1.30
CA LEU A 219 -1.12 -15.84 1.28
C LEU A 219 -0.89 -17.10 0.42
N VAL A 220 0.05 -17.09 -0.53
CA VAL A 220 0.28 -18.21 -1.46
C VAL A 220 1.33 -19.17 -0.90
N ASP A 221 0.91 -20.40 -0.58
CA ASP A 221 1.80 -21.41 0.01
C ASP A 221 2.55 -22.24 -1.04
N ASP A 222 1.98 -22.42 -2.23
CA ASP A 222 2.67 -23.04 -3.37
C ASP A 222 3.72 -22.08 -3.92
N GLN A 223 4.99 -22.39 -3.65
CA GLN A 223 6.12 -21.55 -4.04
C GLN A 223 6.36 -21.51 -5.56
N GLU A 224 5.98 -22.54 -6.31
CA GLU A 224 6.08 -22.52 -7.78
C GLU A 224 5.05 -21.56 -8.36
N ARG A 225 3.81 -21.64 -7.86
CA ARG A 225 2.76 -20.68 -8.19
C ARG A 225 3.20 -19.25 -7.83
N LEU A 226 3.74 -19.07 -6.62
CA LEU A 226 4.22 -17.76 -6.15
C LEU A 226 5.34 -17.22 -7.04
N ALA A 227 6.28 -18.05 -7.51
CA ALA A 227 7.36 -17.62 -8.39
C ALA A 227 6.82 -17.01 -9.70
N GLY A 228 5.78 -17.59 -10.30
CA GLY A 228 5.13 -17.03 -11.49
C GLY A 228 4.43 -15.70 -11.20
N MET A 229 3.76 -15.59 -10.05
CA MET A 229 3.11 -14.34 -9.64
C MET A 229 4.12 -13.21 -9.40
N VAL A 230 5.22 -13.51 -8.70
CA VAL A 230 6.31 -12.57 -8.44
C VAL A 230 6.94 -12.11 -9.74
N GLU A 231 7.17 -13.00 -10.71
CA GLU A 231 7.71 -12.61 -12.01
C GLU A 231 6.81 -11.63 -12.76
N ARG A 232 5.50 -11.90 -12.80
CA ARG A 232 4.53 -10.98 -13.42
C ARG A 232 4.49 -9.63 -12.72
N CYS A 233 4.53 -9.60 -11.39
CA CYS A 233 4.63 -8.36 -10.62
C CYS A 233 5.93 -7.61 -10.91
N CYS A 234 7.08 -8.29 -10.95
CA CYS A 234 8.37 -7.67 -11.26
C CYS A 234 8.38 -7.01 -12.65
N ARG A 235 7.74 -7.62 -13.67
CA ARG A 235 7.60 -6.99 -15.00
C ARG A 235 6.81 -5.69 -14.96
N ALA A 236 5.68 -5.66 -14.24
CA ALA A 236 4.91 -4.44 -14.09
C ALA A 236 5.69 -3.35 -13.31
N MET A 237 6.49 -3.75 -12.32
CA MET A 237 7.41 -2.83 -11.62
C MET A 237 8.47 -2.24 -12.55
N GLU A 238 8.92 -2.99 -13.55
CA GLU A 238 9.84 -2.50 -14.57
C GLU A 238 9.17 -1.46 -15.47
N CYS A 239 7.95 -1.75 -15.96
CA CYS A 239 7.16 -0.77 -16.72
C CYS A 239 6.94 0.52 -15.92
N PHE A 240 6.64 0.44 -14.62
CA PHE A 240 6.56 1.62 -13.76
C PHE A 240 7.85 2.45 -13.76
N MET A 241 9.01 1.80 -13.66
CA MET A 241 10.30 2.50 -13.61
C MET A 241 10.65 3.17 -14.95
N GLU A 242 10.09 2.72 -16.08
CA GLU A 242 10.22 3.39 -17.38
C GLU A 242 9.51 4.76 -17.41
N GLY A 243 8.61 5.04 -16.46
CA GLY A 243 7.98 6.35 -16.28
C GLY A 243 8.90 7.43 -15.69
N PHE A 244 10.10 7.08 -15.22
CA PHE A 244 11.07 8.03 -14.68
C PHE A 244 12.20 8.32 -15.67
N GLY A 245 12.56 9.61 -15.79
CA GLY A 245 13.76 10.03 -16.49
C GLY A 245 15.04 9.60 -15.76
N PRO A 246 16.21 9.66 -16.43
CA PRO A 246 17.49 9.26 -15.83
C PRO A 246 17.92 10.13 -14.65
N ASP A 247 17.30 11.28 -14.42
CA ASP A 247 17.51 12.17 -13.27
C ASP A 247 16.64 11.82 -12.05
N GLY A 248 15.70 10.87 -12.19
CA GLY A 248 14.81 10.41 -11.12
C GLY A 248 13.65 11.36 -10.82
N GLY A 249 13.41 12.38 -11.66
CA GLY A 249 12.28 13.29 -11.50
C GLY A 249 10.94 12.58 -11.65
N CYS A 250 9.97 12.88 -10.79
CA CYS A 250 8.59 12.40 -10.93
C CYS A 250 7.70 13.48 -11.55
N ALA A 251 7.40 13.35 -12.84
CA ALA A 251 6.57 14.33 -13.56
C ALA A 251 5.13 14.46 -13.02
N GLU A 252 4.60 13.41 -12.38
CA GLU A 252 3.29 13.43 -11.72
C GLU A 252 3.31 14.22 -10.37
N GLY A 253 4.49 14.58 -9.87
CA GLY A 253 4.67 15.34 -8.63
C GLY A 253 4.80 14.48 -7.37
N ILE A 254 5.00 15.14 -6.22
CA ILE A 254 5.37 14.48 -4.96
C ILE A 254 4.30 13.51 -4.43
N GLY A 255 3.03 13.79 -4.70
CA GLY A 255 1.90 12.94 -4.31
C GLY A 255 1.96 11.57 -4.97
N TYR A 256 2.10 11.55 -6.29
CA TYR A 256 2.21 10.33 -7.07
C TYR A 256 3.57 9.64 -6.93
N TRP A 257 4.64 10.39 -6.64
CA TRP A 257 5.89 9.81 -6.18
C TRP A 257 5.65 8.96 -4.92
N GLN A 258 5.07 9.53 -3.86
CA GLN A 258 4.84 8.79 -2.62
C GLN A 258 3.90 7.61 -2.84
N TYR A 259 2.88 7.76 -3.70
CA TYR A 259 1.93 6.71 -3.98
C TYR A 259 2.56 5.59 -4.81
N GLY A 260 2.98 5.86 -6.05
CA GLY A 260 3.53 4.85 -6.95
C GLY A 260 4.87 4.31 -6.47
N PHE A 261 5.84 5.19 -6.19
CA PHE A 261 7.17 4.75 -5.75
C PHE A 261 7.13 4.16 -4.34
N GLY A 262 6.19 4.59 -3.49
CA GLY A 262 5.91 3.92 -2.22
C GLY A 262 5.57 2.44 -2.41
N TYR A 263 4.56 2.12 -3.23
CA TYR A 263 4.18 0.72 -3.49
C TYR A 263 5.28 -0.11 -4.17
N TYR A 264 6.10 0.51 -5.02
CA TYR A 264 7.32 -0.11 -5.56
C TYR A 264 8.27 -0.51 -4.42
N VAL A 265 8.58 0.42 -3.50
CA VAL A 265 9.49 0.17 -2.37
C VAL A 265 8.91 -0.84 -1.38
N TYR A 266 7.61 -0.77 -1.07
CA TYR A 266 6.96 -1.70 -0.14
C TYR A 266 7.04 -3.14 -0.65
N PHE A 267 6.76 -3.35 -1.94
CA PHE A 267 6.91 -4.66 -2.57
C PHE A 267 8.38 -5.10 -2.65
N ALA A 268 9.28 -4.21 -3.06
CA ALA A 268 10.71 -4.50 -3.17
C ALA A 268 11.31 -4.98 -1.85
N GLU A 269 10.99 -4.30 -0.74
CA GLU A 269 11.48 -4.69 0.58
C GLU A 269 10.90 -6.02 1.06
N MET A 270 9.59 -6.24 0.88
CA MET A 270 8.99 -7.54 1.22
C MET A 270 9.56 -8.69 0.38
N LEU A 271 9.75 -8.48 -0.92
CA LEU A 271 10.34 -9.48 -1.80
C LEU A 271 11.77 -9.79 -1.40
N ARG A 272 12.55 -8.76 -1.06
CA ARG A 272 13.92 -8.92 -0.59
C ARG A 272 13.97 -9.68 0.74
N GLU A 273 13.12 -9.36 1.71
CA GLU A 273 13.05 -10.07 2.98
C GLU A 273 12.67 -11.55 2.75
N TYR A 274 11.63 -11.81 1.95
CA TYR A 274 11.17 -13.17 1.63
C TYR A 274 12.26 -14.00 0.96
N THR A 275 13.01 -13.40 0.03
CA THR A 275 14.09 -14.06 -0.71
C THR A 275 15.45 -13.97 -0.02
N ARG A 276 15.51 -13.48 1.22
CA ARG A 276 16.73 -13.28 2.02
C ARG A 276 17.83 -12.52 1.29
N GLY A 277 17.43 -11.47 0.56
CA GLY A 277 18.34 -10.61 -0.20
C GLY A 277 18.67 -11.08 -1.61
N ALA A 278 18.20 -12.25 -2.04
CA ALA A 278 18.54 -12.78 -3.36
C ALA A 278 17.93 -11.96 -4.52
N LEU A 279 16.77 -11.34 -4.29
CA LEU A 279 16.19 -10.34 -5.18
C LEU A 279 16.15 -9.00 -4.46
N ASP A 280 16.92 -8.04 -4.95
CA ASP A 280 16.88 -6.64 -4.51
C ASP A 280 16.50 -5.77 -5.70
N LEU A 281 15.28 -5.22 -5.69
CA LEU A 281 14.81 -4.32 -6.74
C LEU A 281 15.33 -2.89 -6.54
N LEU A 282 15.77 -2.54 -5.33
CA LEU A 282 16.25 -1.19 -5.04
C LEU A 282 17.71 -0.97 -5.48
N ASP A 283 18.44 -2.03 -5.84
CA ASP A 283 19.83 -1.94 -6.27
C ASP A 283 19.96 -1.48 -7.73
N SER A 284 19.60 -0.21 -7.97
CA SER A 284 19.91 0.47 -9.22
C SER A 284 20.15 1.96 -9.00
N GLU A 285 20.96 2.53 -9.87
CA GLU A 285 21.27 3.96 -9.83
C GLU A 285 20.03 4.83 -10.09
N LEU A 286 19.15 4.39 -11.00
CA LEU A 286 17.88 5.09 -11.25
C LEU A 286 17.02 5.14 -9.99
N VAL A 287 16.86 4.02 -9.28
CA VAL A 287 16.08 3.98 -8.03
C VAL A 287 16.68 4.90 -6.96
N ARG A 288 18.02 4.99 -6.85
CA ARG A 288 18.66 5.96 -5.93
C ARG A 288 18.31 7.41 -6.28
N ARG A 289 18.25 7.75 -7.56
CA ARG A 289 17.87 9.10 -8.02
C ARG A 289 16.40 9.40 -7.76
N VAL A 290 15.51 8.45 -8.07
CA VAL A 290 14.08 8.57 -7.75
C VAL A 290 13.87 8.70 -6.24
N ALA A 291 14.66 8.00 -5.42
CA ALA A 291 14.59 8.12 -3.96
C ALA A 291 15.06 9.50 -3.45
N ALA A 292 15.95 10.19 -4.17
CA ALA A 292 16.45 11.51 -3.80
C ALA A 292 15.49 12.66 -4.18
N PHE A 293 14.51 12.39 -5.05
CA PHE A 293 13.58 13.38 -5.58
C PHE A 293 12.89 14.25 -4.51
N PRO A 294 12.32 13.71 -3.40
CA PRO A 294 11.63 14.53 -2.40
C PRO A 294 12.50 15.63 -1.79
N ALA A 295 13.77 15.33 -1.52
CA ALA A 295 14.71 16.31 -0.99
C ALA A 295 15.07 17.38 -2.02
N GLY A 296 15.13 17.01 -3.30
CA GLY A 296 15.46 17.94 -4.39
C GLY A 296 14.35 18.95 -4.74
N ILE A 297 13.11 18.67 -4.36
CA ILE A 297 11.95 19.56 -4.57
C ILE A 297 11.33 20.11 -3.28
N SER A 298 11.98 19.86 -2.13
CA SER A 298 11.55 20.35 -0.83
C SER A 298 11.85 21.84 -0.69
N LEU A 299 10.84 22.62 -0.30
CA LEU A 299 10.97 24.06 0.02
C LEU A 299 11.06 24.32 1.53
N GLY A 300 10.97 23.25 2.34
CA GLY A 300 11.05 23.30 3.80
C GLY A 300 9.72 23.02 4.48
N GLY A 301 9.77 22.41 5.66
CA GLY A 301 8.63 21.81 6.32
C GLY A 301 7.84 20.90 5.36
N ASP A 302 6.52 21.10 5.32
CA ASP A 302 5.62 20.34 4.45
C ASP A 302 5.46 20.95 3.04
N ALA A 303 6.26 21.97 2.66
CA ALA A 303 6.12 22.66 1.38
C ALA A 303 7.00 22.03 0.28
N PHE A 304 6.40 21.79 -0.89
CA PHE A 304 7.06 21.21 -2.05
C PHE A 304 6.72 22.00 -3.32
N VAL A 305 7.54 21.88 -4.34
CA VAL A 305 7.19 22.41 -5.68
C VAL A 305 5.95 21.66 -6.19
N ASN A 306 4.87 22.39 -6.47
CA ASN A 306 3.52 21.85 -6.70
C ASN A 306 3.09 21.90 -8.18
N TYR A 307 3.87 21.29 -9.07
CA TYR A 307 3.44 21.06 -10.45
C TYR A 307 2.55 19.81 -10.55
N SER A 308 1.87 19.67 -11.70
CA SER A 308 0.94 18.56 -11.98
C SER A 308 -0.17 18.46 -10.91
N ASP A 309 -0.59 17.25 -10.57
CA ASP A 309 -1.59 16.98 -9.52
C ASP A 309 -0.96 17.03 -8.10
N GLY A 310 -0.09 18.00 -7.88
CA GLY A 310 0.62 18.21 -6.62
C GLY A 310 -0.08 19.23 -5.70
N SER A 311 -0.26 18.87 -4.43
CA SER A 311 -0.63 19.85 -3.39
C SER A 311 0.54 20.78 -3.07
N GLU A 312 0.26 22.03 -2.70
CA GLU A 312 1.27 22.97 -2.16
C GLU A 312 1.93 22.45 -0.87
N ARG A 313 1.19 21.63 -0.11
CA ARG A 313 1.60 21.07 1.16
C ARG A 313 1.33 19.59 1.20
N MET A 314 2.31 18.82 1.63
CA MET A 314 2.21 17.38 1.77
C MET A 314 3.05 16.92 2.95
N ARG A 315 2.45 16.16 3.88
CA ARG A 315 3.22 15.45 4.90
C ARG A 315 3.68 14.12 4.32
N LEU A 316 5.00 13.96 4.15
CA LEU A 316 5.58 12.71 3.66
C LEU A 316 5.48 11.58 4.69
N ARG A 317 5.46 10.33 4.22
CA ARG A 317 5.48 9.14 5.07
C ARG A 317 6.89 8.88 5.62
N PRO A 318 7.16 9.12 6.92
CA PRO A 318 8.49 8.93 7.49
C PRO A 318 8.99 7.50 7.40
N GLY A 319 8.12 6.49 7.38
CA GLY A 319 8.54 5.10 7.20
C GLY A 319 9.22 4.87 5.85
N LEU A 320 8.62 5.39 4.78
CA LEU A 320 9.20 5.34 3.43
C LEU A 320 10.53 6.10 3.37
N ILE A 321 10.57 7.33 3.88
CA ILE A 321 11.78 8.17 3.85
C ILE A 321 12.92 7.54 4.67
N SER A 322 12.62 7.04 5.87
CA SER A 322 13.60 6.36 6.73
C SER A 322 14.17 5.13 6.04
N ARG A 323 13.30 4.34 5.39
CA ARG A 323 13.74 3.14 4.68
C ARG A 323 14.63 3.47 3.48
N LEU A 324 14.28 4.48 2.69
CA LEU A 324 15.09 4.94 1.57
C LEU A 324 16.44 5.52 2.01
N ALA A 325 16.46 6.30 3.09
CA ALA A 325 17.70 6.83 3.67
C ALA A 325 18.61 5.69 4.14
N ALA A 326 18.06 4.71 4.87
CA ALA A 326 18.82 3.57 5.37
C ALA A 326 19.35 2.65 4.26
N ARG A 327 18.54 2.40 3.21
CA ARG A 327 18.88 1.45 2.14
C ARG A 327 19.72 2.03 1.03
N LEU A 328 19.50 3.31 0.70
CA LEU A 328 20.06 3.93 -0.49
C LEU A 328 20.91 5.17 -0.19
N GLY A 329 21.00 5.59 1.07
CA GLY A 329 21.63 6.86 1.43
C GLY A 329 20.89 8.07 0.87
N ALA A 330 19.58 7.93 0.60
CA ALA A 330 18.79 9.00 0.02
C ALA A 330 18.79 10.23 0.93
N PRO A 331 18.94 11.45 0.37
CA PRO A 331 18.80 12.68 1.14
C PRO A 331 17.41 12.78 1.76
N VAL A 332 17.36 13.24 3.00
CA VAL A 332 16.13 13.31 3.79
C VAL A 332 15.59 14.75 3.75
N PRO A 333 14.36 14.98 3.24
CA PRO A 333 13.72 16.29 3.36
C PRO A 333 13.39 16.61 4.82
N GLU A 334 13.04 17.86 5.13
CA GLU A 334 12.61 18.21 6.48
C GLU A 334 11.32 17.45 6.85
N LEU A 335 11.32 16.79 8.02
CA LEU A 335 10.17 16.05 8.55
C LEU A 335 9.90 16.47 9.99
N SER A 336 8.65 16.77 10.32
CA SER A 336 8.21 17.21 11.64
C SER A 336 7.76 16.05 12.55
N GLY A 337 7.20 14.98 11.98
CA GLY A 337 6.68 13.81 12.69
C GLY A 337 5.83 12.93 11.78
N ALA A 338 5.40 11.76 12.27
CA ALA A 338 4.50 10.91 11.50
C ALA A 338 3.12 11.57 11.34
N PRO A 339 2.53 11.57 10.15
CA PRO A 339 1.17 12.07 9.95
C PRO A 339 0.16 11.28 10.78
N GLY A 340 -0.91 11.97 11.24
CA GLY A 340 -2.09 11.30 11.80
C GLY A 340 -2.73 10.31 10.83
N LEU A 341 -3.61 9.46 11.36
CA LEU A 341 -4.39 8.47 10.63
C LEU A 341 -5.20 9.12 9.49
N HIS A 342 -5.75 10.32 9.73
CA HIS A 342 -6.61 11.03 8.78
C HIS A 342 -5.83 11.87 7.74
N ALA A 343 -4.50 11.83 7.74
CA ALA A 343 -3.69 12.58 6.77
C ALA A 343 -3.80 12.07 5.32
N ASP A 344 -4.32 10.86 5.12
CA ASP A 344 -4.62 10.29 3.81
C ASP A 344 -6.09 9.89 3.75
N ASN A 345 -6.85 10.58 2.90
CA ASN A 345 -8.29 10.35 2.74
C ASN A 345 -8.63 8.94 2.23
N ALA A 346 -7.68 8.24 1.61
CA ALA A 346 -7.86 6.86 1.15
C ALA A 346 -7.46 5.82 2.22
N TYR A 347 -6.88 6.26 3.35
CA TYR A 347 -6.46 5.38 4.45
C TYR A 347 -5.59 4.22 3.97
N ARG A 348 -4.59 4.53 3.14
CA ARG A 348 -3.74 3.52 2.51
C ARG A 348 -2.98 2.73 3.56
N TRP A 349 -3.25 1.43 3.57
CA TRP A 349 -2.73 0.50 4.55
C TRP A 349 -1.19 0.49 4.69
N PRO A 350 -0.40 0.37 3.60
CA PRO A 350 1.06 0.35 3.72
C PRO A 350 1.65 1.66 4.21
N HIS A 351 1.04 2.81 3.89
CA HIS A 351 1.53 4.09 4.38
C HIS A 351 1.61 4.11 5.91
N VAL A 352 0.53 3.70 6.57
CA VAL A 352 0.45 3.72 8.04
C VAL A 352 1.28 2.59 8.65
N THR A 353 1.19 1.37 8.12
CA THR A 353 1.95 0.23 8.68
C THR A 353 3.45 0.39 8.52
N ARG A 354 3.94 1.02 7.43
CA ARG A 354 5.37 1.28 7.25
C ARG A 354 5.83 2.48 8.06
N ASP A 355 4.99 3.48 8.29
CA ASP A 355 5.31 4.54 9.26
C ASP A 355 5.56 3.94 10.65
N LEU A 356 4.73 2.99 11.09
CA LEU A 356 4.95 2.28 12.36
C LEU A 356 6.21 1.40 12.32
N ALA A 357 6.42 0.66 11.24
CA ALA A 357 7.48 -0.35 11.17
C ALA A 357 8.88 0.23 10.91
N TRP A 358 8.97 1.31 10.14
CA TRP A 358 10.24 1.76 9.53
C TRP A 358 10.67 3.16 9.93
N SER A 359 9.83 3.96 10.60
CA SER A 359 10.22 5.33 10.97
C SER A 359 11.40 5.32 11.94
N ASP A 360 12.49 5.99 11.54
CA ASP A 360 13.65 6.23 12.39
C ASP A 360 13.54 7.63 13.00
N PRO A 361 13.46 7.78 14.34
CA PRO A 361 13.46 9.09 14.99
C PRO A 361 14.56 10.05 14.52
N ALA A 362 15.70 9.53 14.05
CA ALA A 362 16.84 10.32 13.59
C ALA A 362 16.60 11.07 12.27
N VAL A 363 15.51 10.80 11.54
CA VAL A 363 15.16 11.54 10.32
C VAL A 363 14.39 12.84 10.59
N PHE A 364 13.78 12.99 11.77
CA PHE A 364 12.99 14.17 12.12
C PHE A 364 13.86 15.35 12.56
N GLY A 365 13.36 16.57 12.34
CA GLY A 365 14.02 17.80 12.79
C GLY A 365 15.34 18.13 12.08
N ARG A 366 15.62 17.47 10.94
CA ARG A 366 16.75 17.79 10.08
C ARG A 366 16.49 19.08 9.32
N ALA A 367 17.56 19.87 9.11
CA ALA A 367 17.48 21.07 8.29
C ALA A 367 17.19 20.70 6.83
N VAL A 368 16.49 21.60 6.14
CA VAL A 368 16.25 21.50 4.70
C VAL A 368 17.59 21.40 3.96
N PRO A 369 17.77 20.41 3.06
CA PRO A 369 18.92 20.37 2.18
C PRO A 369 19.01 21.68 1.36
N SER A 370 20.18 22.33 1.35
CA SER A 370 20.42 23.54 0.55
C SER A 370 21.22 23.21 -0.70
N GLY A 371 20.89 23.85 -1.82
CA GLY A 371 21.59 23.65 -3.08
C GLY A 371 20.75 23.97 -4.30
N THR A 372 21.30 23.67 -5.47
CA THR A 372 20.59 23.72 -6.75
C THR A 372 20.45 22.30 -7.28
N VAL A 373 19.21 21.88 -7.50
CA VAL A 373 18.89 20.60 -8.14
C VAL A 373 18.23 20.89 -9.48
N VAL A 374 18.66 20.19 -10.53
CA VAL A 374 18.14 20.32 -11.88
C VAL A 374 17.67 18.95 -12.34
N PHE A 375 16.41 18.87 -12.75
CA PHE A 375 15.84 17.70 -13.40
C PHE A 375 15.64 18.02 -14.90
N GLU A 376 16.62 17.67 -15.73
CA GLU A 376 16.61 17.94 -17.18
C GLU A 376 15.56 17.10 -17.93
N HIS A 377 15.02 16.06 -17.29
CA HIS A 377 14.08 15.10 -17.85
C HIS A 377 12.77 15.01 -17.05
N LEU A 378 12.44 16.06 -16.29
CA LEU A 378 11.18 16.17 -15.56
C LEU A 378 10.05 16.57 -16.53
N GLY A 379 9.53 15.60 -17.27
CA GLY A 379 8.43 15.78 -18.23
C GLY A 379 8.88 15.64 -19.68
#